data_AF-A0A6L9EYA5-F1
#
_entry.id   AF-A0A6L9EYA5-F1
#
_cell.length_a   1.000
_cell.length_b   1.000
_cell.length_c   1.000
_cell.angle_alpha   90.00
_cell.angle_beta   90.00
_cell.angle_gamma   90.00
#
_symmetry.space_group_name_H-M   'P 1'
#
loop_
_entity.id
_entity.type
_entity.pdbx_description
1 polymer ?
#
loop_
_entity_poly.entity_id
_entity_poly.type
_entity_poly.pdbx_seq_one_letter_code
_entity_poly.pdbx_strand_id
1 'polypeptide(L)'
;MRKEILIFSALIITSITFAQKSEIKIAEKALKGGKTAEAKTALESAEPLIANADNKTKAKYYFIKGKVHHAIAKKGSDDSYGIAADAFNEVVNTEKNGRKTYTAEASQFTNDIIAELVNGAVAANQSENYSLASKKLYKAYELNNANQDYLYFAASSAISGKNYDDALKYYGELKELGYTGIRTEFYATNVDTNEEERMASKQQRDLLVRAKTHKNPVDKQTESRLPEIVKNIALIYTQQGDKDKALEAIKEARSSNPDDINLLLTEANLYIQLEQKDKFANLMKEAIEKDPDNPTLYFNLGVINAEQGNFEEAKGYYEIAVEKDPNYKESYLNLASLILSQETEIVDEMNGLGTSKKDNARYDVLKAKREGLYQSSIPYLQKILAIDANYIDALKTLMNIYGTLGENEKFKEIKDRLAAIEQ
;
A
#
# COMPACT_ATOMS: atom_id res chain seq x y z
N MET A 1 -51.53 32.19 45.88
CA MET A 1 -51.31 31.11 44.89
C MET A 1 -50.50 31.51 43.65
N ARG A 2 -50.98 32.34 42.70
CA ARG A 2 -50.21 32.60 41.44
C ARG A 2 -48.82 33.23 41.67
N LYS A 3 -48.66 34.16 42.62
CA LYS A 3 -47.36 34.75 42.97
C LYS A 3 -46.43 33.78 43.70
N GLU A 4 -46.95 32.92 44.57
CA GLU A 4 -46.16 31.91 45.28
C GLU A 4 -45.68 30.80 44.34
N ILE A 5 -46.52 30.35 43.41
CA ILE A 5 -46.16 29.38 42.37
C ILE A 5 -45.04 29.95 41.47
N LEU A 6 -45.09 31.24 41.12
CA LEU A 6 -44.03 31.93 40.37
C LEU A 6 -42.70 32.04 41.14
N ILE A 7 -42.75 32.27 42.46
CA ILE A 7 -41.55 32.34 43.31
C ILE A 7 -40.93 30.95 43.50
N PHE A 8 -41.74 29.92 43.74
CA PHE A 8 -41.26 28.53 43.86
C PHE A 8 -40.66 28.01 42.55
N SER A 9 -41.30 28.30 41.41
CA SER A 9 -40.74 27.93 40.10
C SER A 9 -39.46 28.71 39.77
N ALA A 10 -39.37 30.00 40.12
CA ALA A 10 -38.13 30.76 39.99
C ALA A 10 -36.99 30.20 40.86
N LEU A 11 -37.28 29.80 42.11
CA LEU A 11 -36.30 29.18 43.01
C LEU A 11 -35.76 27.86 42.47
N ILE A 12 -36.64 26.99 41.96
CA ILE A 12 -36.26 25.71 41.34
C ILE A 12 -35.40 25.93 40.09
N ILE A 13 -35.74 26.91 39.25
CA ILE A 13 -34.94 27.26 38.06
C ILE A 13 -33.55 27.79 38.47
N THR A 14 -33.47 28.60 39.53
CA THR A 14 -32.18 29.11 40.03
C THR A 14 -31.30 28.03 40.67
N SER A 15 -31.89 27.06 41.38
CA SER A 15 -31.11 25.97 42.00
C SER A 15 -30.53 25.02 40.95
N ILE A 16 -31.31 24.69 39.92
CA ILE A 16 -30.87 23.83 38.81
C ILE A 16 -29.74 24.50 38.00
N THR A 17 -29.88 25.80 37.70
CA THR A 17 -28.84 26.55 36.95
C THR A 17 -27.55 26.75 37.75
N PHE A 18 -27.63 26.83 39.08
CA PHE A 18 -26.47 26.89 39.95
C PHE A 18 -25.76 25.54 40.07
N ALA A 19 -26.54 24.44 40.18
CA ALA A 19 -26.00 23.08 40.29
C ALA A 19 -25.12 22.70 39.08
N GLN A 20 -25.61 22.89 37.84
CA GLN A 20 -24.82 22.58 36.64
C GLN A 20 -23.51 23.39 36.55
N LYS A 21 -23.54 24.69 36.88
CA LYS A 21 -22.35 25.57 36.81
C LYS A 21 -21.34 25.23 37.90
N SER A 22 -21.82 24.79 39.06
CA SER A 22 -20.99 24.29 40.15
C SER A 22 -20.25 23.02 39.75
N GLU A 23 -20.94 22.02 39.22
CA GLU A 23 -20.34 20.74 38.80
C GLU A 23 -19.29 20.91 37.69
N ILE A 24 -19.57 21.75 36.68
CA ILE A 24 -18.59 22.07 35.63
C ILE A 24 -17.31 22.70 36.23
N LYS A 25 -17.45 23.54 37.26
CA LYS A 25 -16.31 24.16 37.94
C LYS A 25 -15.52 23.16 38.79
N ILE A 26 -16.21 22.21 39.42
CA ILE A 26 -15.59 21.08 40.13
C ILE A 26 -14.77 20.25 39.14
N ALA A 27 -15.35 19.88 38.00
CA ALA A 27 -14.68 19.14 36.95
C ALA A 27 -13.42 19.86 36.44
N GLU A 28 -13.53 21.17 36.16
CA GLU A 28 -12.41 21.99 35.70
C GLU A 28 -11.27 22.03 36.74
N LYS A 29 -11.59 22.19 38.02
CA LYS A 29 -10.59 22.22 39.10
C LYS A 29 -9.94 20.85 39.29
N ALA A 30 -10.71 19.77 39.26
CA ALA A 30 -10.22 18.41 39.36
C ALA A 30 -9.27 18.06 38.20
N LEU A 31 -9.63 18.43 36.97
CA LEU A 31 -8.79 18.25 35.79
C LEU A 31 -7.46 19.01 35.92
N LYS A 32 -7.48 20.28 36.36
CA LYS A 32 -6.27 21.07 36.62
C LYS A 32 -5.37 20.44 37.68
N GLY A 33 -5.94 19.70 38.65
CA GLY A 33 -5.22 18.92 39.65
C GLY A 33 -4.79 17.52 39.20
N GLY A 34 -4.97 17.15 37.92
CA GLY A 34 -4.63 15.82 37.39
C GLY A 34 -5.62 14.70 37.78
N LYS A 35 -6.71 15.05 38.47
CA LYS A 35 -7.69 14.11 39.03
C LYS A 35 -8.78 13.78 38.02
N THR A 36 -8.41 13.02 36.99
CA THR A 36 -9.30 12.72 35.85
C THR A 36 -10.58 11.97 36.24
N ALA A 37 -10.53 11.09 37.25
CA ALA A 37 -11.70 10.37 37.73
C ALA A 37 -12.72 11.31 38.43
N GLU A 38 -12.26 12.15 39.36
CA GLU A 38 -13.11 13.17 40.02
C GLU A 38 -13.71 14.13 38.99
N ALA A 39 -12.92 14.53 37.98
CA ALA A 39 -13.40 15.40 36.91
C ALA A 39 -14.50 14.74 36.06
N LYS A 40 -14.34 13.45 35.74
CA LYS A 40 -15.34 12.68 35.00
C LYS A 40 -16.65 12.55 35.78
N THR A 41 -16.60 12.19 37.06
CA THR A 41 -17.79 12.05 37.92
C THR A 41 -18.56 13.36 38.05
N ALA A 42 -17.87 14.49 38.16
CA ALA A 42 -18.51 15.81 38.20
C ALA A 42 -19.21 16.15 36.86
N LEU A 43 -18.61 15.77 35.72
CA LEU A 43 -19.25 15.95 34.41
C LEU A 43 -20.47 15.03 34.22
N GLU A 44 -20.40 13.79 34.67
CA GLU A 44 -21.53 12.84 34.65
C GLU A 44 -22.70 13.39 35.51
N SER A 45 -22.40 14.02 36.64
CA SER A 45 -23.41 14.67 37.50
C SER A 45 -24.05 15.90 36.84
N ALA A 46 -23.31 16.63 36.01
CA ALA A 46 -23.81 17.80 35.29
C ALA A 46 -24.63 17.42 34.04
N GLU A 47 -24.32 16.29 33.40
CA GLU A 47 -24.81 15.90 32.06
C GLU A 47 -26.34 16.01 31.87
N PRO A 48 -27.21 15.53 32.80
CA PRO A 48 -28.66 15.60 32.62
C PRO A 48 -29.21 17.03 32.52
N LEU A 49 -28.45 18.02 33.01
CA LEU A 49 -28.86 19.42 33.05
C LEU A 49 -28.41 20.19 31.79
N ILE A 50 -27.42 19.67 31.06
CA ILE A 50 -26.76 20.38 29.97
C ILE A 50 -27.69 20.61 28.77
N ALA A 51 -28.59 19.69 28.47
CA ALA A 51 -29.51 19.79 27.33
C ALA A 51 -30.31 21.11 27.33
N ASN A 52 -30.69 21.60 28.52
CA ASN A 52 -31.48 22.82 28.71
C ASN A 52 -30.63 24.04 29.09
N ALA A 53 -29.30 23.90 29.18
CA ALA A 53 -28.41 25.00 29.54
C ALA A 53 -28.24 26.02 28.39
N ASP A 54 -27.86 27.25 28.74
CA ASP A 54 -27.48 28.26 27.77
C ASP A 54 -26.23 27.84 26.96
N ASN A 55 -26.07 28.36 25.74
CA ASN A 55 -24.96 27.97 24.84
C ASN A 55 -23.57 28.19 25.45
N LYS A 56 -23.39 29.21 26.29
CA LYS A 56 -22.10 29.45 26.97
C LYS A 56 -21.80 28.33 27.97
N THR A 57 -22.81 27.89 28.72
CA THR A 57 -22.70 26.78 29.67
C THR A 57 -22.49 25.46 28.94
N LYS A 58 -23.23 25.20 27.85
CA LYS A 58 -23.05 24.02 26.98
C LYS A 58 -21.62 23.95 26.41
N ALA A 59 -21.16 25.04 25.79
CA ALA A 59 -19.81 25.09 25.22
C ALA A 59 -18.73 24.86 26.27
N LYS A 60 -18.88 25.44 27.48
CA LYS A 60 -17.94 25.18 28.58
C LYS A 60 -17.98 23.72 29.04
N TYR A 61 -19.17 23.13 29.21
CA TYR A 61 -19.31 21.73 29.61
C TYR A 61 -18.60 20.79 28.63
N TYR A 62 -18.93 20.88 27.34
CA TYR A 62 -18.36 20.02 26.32
C TYR A 62 -16.85 20.25 26.16
N PHE A 63 -16.38 21.48 26.30
CA PHE A 63 -14.95 21.77 26.28
C PHE A 63 -14.20 21.08 27.42
N ILE A 64 -14.72 21.12 28.65
CA ILE A 64 -14.12 20.41 29.79
C ILE A 64 -14.25 18.89 29.62
N LYS A 65 -15.39 18.39 29.11
CA LYS A 65 -15.59 16.96 28.80
C LYS A 65 -14.54 16.46 27.80
N GLY A 66 -14.30 17.22 26.73
CA GLY A 66 -13.26 16.94 25.75
C GLY A 66 -11.89 16.80 26.39
N LYS A 67 -11.47 17.77 27.20
CA LYS A 67 -10.16 17.75 27.88
C LYS A 67 -10.03 16.62 28.91
N VAL A 68 -11.10 16.30 29.63
CA VAL A 68 -11.11 15.16 30.59
C VAL A 68 -10.91 13.85 29.85
N HIS A 69 -11.67 13.61 28.78
CA HIS A 69 -11.56 12.37 28.00
C HIS A 69 -10.25 12.27 27.22
N HIS A 70 -9.71 13.40 26.73
CA HIS A 70 -8.37 13.44 26.16
C HIS A 70 -7.30 13.03 27.19
N ALA A 71 -7.37 13.55 28.41
CA ALA A 71 -6.46 13.18 29.50
C ALA A 71 -6.61 11.71 29.93
N ILE A 72 -7.81 11.13 29.83
CA ILE A 72 -8.06 9.70 30.06
C ILE A 72 -7.45 8.87 28.92
N ALA A 73 -7.61 9.30 27.67
CA ALA A 73 -7.06 8.61 26.51
C ALA A 73 -5.54 8.49 26.58
N LYS A 74 -4.86 9.57 26.94
CA LYS A 74 -3.40 9.60 27.13
C LYS A 74 -2.88 8.68 28.23
N LYS A 75 -3.74 8.18 29.12
CA LYS A 75 -3.39 7.18 30.15
C LYS A 75 -3.58 5.73 29.69
N GLY A 76 -3.85 5.50 28.39
CA GLY A 76 -3.96 4.17 27.79
C GLY A 76 -5.38 3.71 27.47
N SER A 77 -6.36 4.62 27.45
CA SER A 77 -7.75 4.30 27.09
C SER A 77 -8.11 4.95 25.75
N ASP A 78 -7.59 4.40 24.65
CA ASP A 78 -7.75 4.96 23.30
C ASP A 78 -9.20 5.20 22.90
N ASP A 79 -10.15 4.40 23.39
CA ASP A 79 -11.60 4.59 23.18
C ASP A 79 -12.08 5.98 23.62
N SER A 80 -11.40 6.60 24.59
CA SER A 80 -11.72 7.94 25.07
C SER A 80 -11.39 9.06 24.07
N TYR A 81 -10.57 8.80 23.04
CA TYR A 81 -10.32 9.79 21.98
C TYR A 81 -11.58 10.14 21.19
N GLY A 82 -12.46 9.16 20.94
CA GLY A 82 -13.74 9.40 20.29
C GLY A 82 -14.63 10.34 21.10
N ILE A 83 -14.81 10.02 22.39
CA ILE A 83 -15.61 10.84 23.31
C ILE A 83 -15.04 12.26 23.42
N ALA A 84 -13.71 12.39 23.44
CA ALA A 84 -13.05 13.69 23.51
C ALA A 84 -13.36 14.54 22.26
N ALA A 85 -13.20 13.95 21.07
CA ALA A 85 -13.42 14.63 19.81
C ALA A 85 -14.90 14.97 19.57
N ASP A 86 -15.83 14.09 19.93
CA ASP A 86 -17.27 14.37 19.88
C ASP A 86 -17.63 15.58 20.76
N ALA A 87 -17.06 15.63 21.96
CA ALA A 87 -17.25 16.79 22.84
C ALA A 87 -16.65 18.07 22.24
N PHE A 88 -15.48 18.03 21.61
CA PHE A 88 -14.92 19.19 20.92
C PHE A 88 -15.76 19.61 19.71
N ASN A 89 -16.35 18.68 18.96
CA ASN A 89 -17.28 18.98 17.88
C ASN A 89 -18.56 19.66 18.41
N GLU A 90 -19.08 19.22 19.56
CA GLU A 90 -20.21 19.88 20.22
C GLU A 90 -19.89 21.31 20.66
N VAL A 91 -18.64 21.62 21.02
CA VAL A 91 -18.20 23.00 21.26
C VAL A 91 -18.33 23.84 19.98
N VAL A 92 -17.78 23.35 18.86
CA VAL A 92 -17.84 24.04 17.55
C VAL A 92 -19.28 24.26 17.11
N ASN A 93 -20.14 23.25 17.27
CA ASN A 93 -21.57 23.32 16.93
C ASN A 93 -22.31 24.34 17.79
N THR A 94 -22.09 24.31 19.10
CA THR A 94 -22.75 25.21 20.06
C THR A 94 -22.36 26.68 19.83
N GLU A 95 -21.11 26.94 19.45
CA GLU A 95 -20.59 28.30 19.24
C GLU A 95 -20.75 28.80 17.79
N LYS A 96 -21.28 27.98 16.86
CA LYS A 96 -21.38 28.27 15.42
C LYS A 96 -22.01 29.64 15.12
N ASN A 97 -23.11 29.96 15.79
CA ASN A 97 -23.89 31.19 15.59
C ASN A 97 -23.71 32.21 16.74
N GLY A 98 -22.67 32.04 17.57
CA GLY A 98 -22.47 32.84 18.78
C GLY A 98 -21.03 33.29 18.96
N ARG A 99 -20.72 33.72 20.18
CA ARG A 99 -19.34 34.06 20.55
C ARG A 99 -18.50 32.78 20.62
N LYS A 100 -17.48 32.71 19.77
CA LYS A 100 -16.47 31.64 19.76
C LYS A 100 -15.49 31.82 20.92
N THR A 101 -15.79 31.21 22.05
CA THR A 101 -14.95 31.27 23.26
C THR A 101 -13.95 30.12 23.29
N TYR A 102 -14.40 28.91 22.91
CA TYR A 102 -13.61 27.69 23.01
C TYR A 102 -13.34 27.02 21.65
N THR A 103 -14.04 27.43 20.58
CA THR A 103 -13.95 26.84 19.24
C THR A 103 -12.50 26.63 18.77
N ALA A 104 -11.64 27.66 18.86
CA ALA A 104 -10.26 27.56 18.37
C ALA A 104 -9.43 26.53 19.15
N GLU A 105 -9.54 26.51 20.48
CA GLU A 105 -8.83 25.55 21.33
C GLU A 105 -9.40 24.14 21.16
N ALA A 106 -10.72 23.99 21.02
CA ALA A 106 -11.39 22.72 20.73
C ALA A 106 -10.92 22.13 19.39
N SER A 107 -10.85 22.94 18.33
CA SER A 107 -10.31 22.51 17.03
C SER A 107 -8.84 22.11 17.12
N GLN A 108 -8.03 22.83 17.90
CA GLN A 108 -6.64 22.43 18.13
C GLN A 108 -6.54 21.08 18.85
N PHE A 109 -7.35 20.85 19.89
CA PHE A 109 -7.38 19.55 20.56
C PHE A 109 -7.82 18.41 19.63
N THR A 110 -8.79 18.62 18.75
CA THR A 110 -9.16 17.62 17.74
C THR A 110 -7.97 17.28 16.84
N ASN A 111 -7.21 18.29 16.38
CA ASN A 111 -6.00 18.07 15.58
C ASN A 111 -4.90 17.32 16.37
N ASP A 112 -4.71 17.67 17.64
CA ASP A 112 -3.75 17.00 18.53
C ASP A 112 -4.12 15.53 18.73
N ILE A 113 -5.42 15.22 18.93
CA ILE A 113 -5.92 13.85 19.03
C ILE A 113 -5.64 13.06 17.75
N ILE A 114 -5.91 13.64 16.58
CA ILE A 114 -5.63 12.98 15.29
C ILE A 114 -4.13 12.70 15.16
N ALA A 115 -3.27 13.66 15.49
CA ALA A 115 -1.82 13.48 15.44
C ALA A 115 -1.35 12.38 16.43
N GLU A 116 -1.89 12.36 17.65
CA GLU A 116 -1.60 11.32 18.65
C GLU A 116 -2.05 9.92 18.19
N LEU A 117 -3.23 9.80 17.56
CA LEU A 117 -3.72 8.56 16.97
C LEU A 117 -2.80 8.06 15.84
N VAL A 118 -2.43 8.94 14.91
CA VAL A 118 -1.56 8.60 13.77
C VAL A 118 -0.17 8.18 14.26
N ASN A 119 0.45 8.94 15.16
CA ASN A 119 1.75 8.58 15.74
C ASN A 119 1.67 7.25 16.51
N GLY A 120 0.59 7.04 17.26
CA GLY A 120 0.34 5.77 17.94
C GLY A 120 0.16 4.60 16.97
N ALA A 121 -0.45 4.81 15.80
CA ALA A 121 -0.58 3.80 14.77
C ALA A 121 0.76 3.44 14.13
N VAL A 122 1.61 4.45 13.87
CA VAL A 122 2.98 4.23 13.38
C VAL A 122 3.78 3.40 14.37
N ALA A 123 3.75 3.75 15.65
CA ALA A 123 4.43 2.98 16.70
C ALA A 123 3.89 1.54 16.83
N ALA A 124 2.56 1.37 16.69
CA ALA A 124 1.94 0.06 16.68
C ALA A 124 2.38 -0.78 15.47
N ASN A 125 2.46 -0.21 14.26
CA ASN A 125 2.98 -0.89 13.07
C ASN A 125 4.46 -1.27 13.22
N GLN A 126 5.31 -0.39 13.77
CA GLN A 126 6.71 -0.70 14.06
C GLN A 126 6.89 -1.83 15.07
N SER A 127 5.90 -2.01 15.96
CA SER A 127 5.86 -3.09 16.94
C SER A 127 5.05 -4.30 16.44
N GLU A 128 4.73 -4.36 15.15
CA GLU A 128 3.92 -5.41 14.50
C GLU A 128 2.51 -5.60 15.10
N ASN A 129 2.03 -4.62 15.87
CA ASN A 129 0.67 -4.60 16.41
C ASN A 129 -0.29 -3.95 15.39
N TYR A 130 -0.44 -4.62 14.26
CA TYR A 130 -1.20 -4.13 13.11
C TYR A 130 -2.69 -3.93 13.40
N SER A 131 -3.29 -4.74 14.29
CA SER A 131 -4.69 -4.57 14.70
C SER A 131 -4.90 -3.24 15.44
N LEU A 132 -3.99 -2.88 16.35
CA LEU A 132 -4.04 -1.61 17.05
C LEU A 132 -3.79 -0.43 16.09
N ALA A 133 -2.83 -0.57 15.18
CA ALA A 133 -2.53 0.45 14.18
C ALA A 133 -3.75 0.74 13.29
N SER A 134 -4.40 -0.32 12.80
CA SER A 134 -5.63 -0.27 12.02
C SER A 134 -6.74 0.52 12.75
N LYS A 135 -7.03 0.14 14.00
CA LYS A 135 -8.06 0.82 14.82
C LYS A 135 -7.75 2.29 15.04
N LYS A 136 -6.49 2.64 15.32
CA LYS A 136 -6.08 4.04 15.52
C LYS A 136 -6.22 4.87 14.24
N LEU A 137 -5.84 4.32 13.08
CA LEU A 137 -5.98 4.99 11.79
C LEU A 137 -7.44 5.15 11.37
N TYR A 138 -8.26 4.11 11.54
CA TYR A 138 -9.69 4.21 11.31
C TYR A 138 -10.32 5.26 12.22
N LYS A 139 -9.90 5.32 13.49
CA LYS A 139 -10.37 6.37 14.40
C LYS A 139 -9.94 7.77 13.94
N ALA A 140 -8.70 7.95 13.49
CA ALA A 140 -8.23 9.22 12.94
C ALA A 140 -9.06 9.64 11.70
N TYR A 141 -9.45 8.69 10.85
CA TYR A 141 -10.37 8.92 9.74
C TYR A 141 -11.77 9.36 10.21
N GLU A 142 -12.36 8.70 11.20
CA GLU A 142 -13.67 9.09 11.75
C GLU A 142 -13.66 10.54 12.27
N LEU A 143 -12.53 10.99 12.84
CA LEU A 143 -12.37 12.35 13.36
C LEU A 143 -12.07 13.39 12.26
N ASN A 144 -11.53 12.97 11.13
CA ASN A 144 -11.24 13.80 9.97
C ASN A 144 -11.47 13.04 8.67
N ASN A 145 -12.74 12.97 8.26
CA ASN A 145 -13.15 12.26 7.04
C ASN A 145 -12.62 12.90 5.75
N ALA A 146 -12.07 14.13 5.80
CA ALA A 146 -11.47 14.77 4.65
C ALA A 146 -10.14 14.10 4.25
N ASN A 147 -9.46 13.44 5.19
CA ASN A 147 -8.25 12.68 4.89
C ASN A 147 -8.55 11.19 4.72
N GLN A 148 -8.97 10.81 3.52
CA GLN A 148 -9.30 9.43 3.14
C GLN A 148 -8.09 8.48 3.22
N ASP A 149 -6.85 9.00 3.25
CA ASP A 149 -5.65 8.16 3.39
C ASP A 149 -5.63 7.37 4.70
N TYR A 150 -6.16 7.95 5.77
CA TYR A 150 -6.23 7.26 7.06
C TYR A 150 -7.05 5.98 6.95
N LEU A 151 -8.16 6.00 6.19
CA LEU A 151 -8.98 4.82 5.93
C LEU A 151 -8.22 3.79 5.06
N TYR A 152 -7.48 4.24 4.04
CA TYR A 152 -6.63 3.36 3.24
C TYR A 152 -5.52 2.70 4.06
N PHE A 153 -4.82 3.46 4.90
CA PHE A 153 -3.78 2.89 5.78
C PHE A 153 -4.36 2.02 6.89
N ALA A 154 -5.58 2.30 7.35
CA ALA A 154 -6.31 1.42 8.26
C ALA A 154 -6.58 0.07 7.60
N ALA A 155 -7.08 0.06 6.35
CA ALA A 155 -7.33 -1.16 5.59
C ALA A 155 -6.04 -1.97 5.37
N SER A 156 -4.94 -1.29 4.99
CA SER A 156 -3.63 -1.92 4.84
C SER A 156 -3.12 -2.54 6.16
N SER A 157 -3.22 -1.81 7.28
CA SER A 157 -2.84 -2.34 8.60
C SER A 157 -3.76 -3.51 9.01
N ALA A 158 -5.05 -3.47 8.67
CA ALA A 158 -5.97 -4.57 8.93
C ALA A 158 -5.55 -5.84 8.19
N ILE A 159 -5.10 -5.74 6.93
CA ILE A 159 -4.52 -6.87 6.18
C ILE A 159 -3.28 -7.43 6.87
N SER A 160 -2.32 -6.57 7.23
CA SER A 160 -1.10 -7.01 7.92
C SER A 160 -1.41 -7.73 9.23
N GLY A 161 -2.47 -7.30 9.93
CA GLY A 161 -3.00 -7.96 11.14
C GLY A 161 -3.93 -9.15 10.89
N LYS A 162 -4.15 -9.56 9.63
CA LYS A 162 -5.11 -10.60 9.19
C LYS A 162 -6.55 -10.35 9.65
N ASN A 163 -6.92 -9.09 9.92
CA ASN A 163 -8.27 -8.66 10.27
C ASN A 163 -9.05 -8.37 8.98
N TYR A 164 -9.38 -9.42 8.24
CA TYR A 164 -9.92 -9.29 6.88
C TYR A 164 -11.31 -8.67 6.81
N ASP A 165 -12.16 -8.89 7.82
CA ASP A 165 -13.49 -8.27 7.87
C ASP A 165 -13.38 -6.74 8.00
N ASP A 166 -12.47 -6.26 8.85
CA ASP A 166 -12.19 -4.82 8.98
C ASP A 166 -11.60 -4.25 7.67
N ALA A 167 -10.66 -4.97 7.05
CA ALA A 167 -10.07 -4.55 5.77
C ALA A 167 -11.14 -4.41 4.66
N LEU A 168 -12.01 -5.41 4.50
CA LEU A 168 -13.09 -5.39 3.52
C LEU A 168 -14.09 -4.26 3.81
N LYS A 169 -14.43 -4.04 5.09
CA LYS A 169 -15.28 -2.93 5.51
C LYS A 169 -14.67 -1.59 5.07
N TYR A 170 -13.40 -1.36 5.40
CA TYR A 170 -12.72 -0.10 5.11
C TYR A 170 -12.54 0.14 3.61
N TYR A 171 -12.26 -0.91 2.83
CA TYR A 171 -12.23 -0.79 1.37
C TYR A 171 -13.62 -0.55 0.77
N GLY A 172 -14.68 -1.13 1.33
CA GLY A 172 -16.06 -0.81 0.97
C GLY A 172 -16.37 0.67 1.17
N GLU A 173 -15.98 1.23 2.32
CA GLU A 173 -16.12 2.67 2.59
C GLU A 173 -15.31 3.53 1.59
N LEU A 174 -14.05 3.16 1.28
CA LEU A 174 -13.25 3.88 0.27
C LEU A 174 -13.89 3.85 -1.11
N LYS A 175 -14.49 2.71 -1.47
CA LYS A 175 -15.21 2.54 -2.74
C LYS A 175 -16.44 3.45 -2.79
N GLU A 176 -17.24 3.52 -1.73
CA GLU A 176 -18.40 4.42 -1.64
C GLU A 176 -17.99 5.90 -1.77
N LEU A 177 -16.79 6.25 -1.30
CA LEU A 177 -16.22 7.59 -1.43
C LEU A 177 -15.61 7.88 -2.82
N GLY A 178 -15.53 6.88 -3.71
CA GLY A 178 -14.85 7.02 -5.00
C GLY A 178 -13.34 7.27 -4.87
N TYR A 179 -12.73 6.80 -3.79
CA TYR A 179 -11.30 7.03 -3.53
C TYR A 179 -10.44 6.23 -4.52
N THR A 180 -9.61 6.96 -5.27
CA THR A 180 -8.59 6.38 -6.16
C THR A 180 -7.18 6.54 -5.61
N GLY A 181 -6.99 7.40 -4.60
CA GLY A 181 -5.67 7.74 -4.07
C GLY A 181 -4.79 8.60 -4.99
N ILE A 182 -5.30 8.98 -6.18
CA ILE A 182 -4.59 9.85 -7.13
C ILE A 182 -4.44 11.25 -6.53
N ARG A 183 -3.21 11.78 -6.57
CA ARG A 183 -2.90 13.14 -6.12
C ARG A 183 -2.13 13.88 -7.18
N THR A 184 -2.34 15.20 -7.19
CA THR A 184 -1.49 16.10 -7.97
C THR A 184 -0.26 16.47 -7.16
N GLU A 185 0.90 16.14 -7.68
CA GLU A 185 2.20 16.57 -7.20
C GLU A 185 2.72 17.73 -8.07
N PHE A 186 3.37 18.70 -7.42
CA PHE A 186 3.81 19.93 -8.06
C PHE A 186 5.32 19.90 -8.20
N TYR A 187 5.82 19.89 -9.44
CA TYR A 187 7.25 19.85 -9.74
C TYR A 187 7.71 21.13 -10.42
N ALA A 188 8.99 21.49 -10.22
CA ALA A 188 9.68 22.46 -11.05
C ALA A 188 11.17 22.13 -11.13
N THR A 189 11.83 22.53 -12.21
CA THR A 189 13.26 22.32 -12.42
C THR A 189 14.04 23.41 -11.70
N ASN A 190 14.97 23.05 -10.82
CA ASN A 190 15.91 23.97 -10.21
C ASN A 190 16.84 24.54 -11.29
N VAL A 191 17.04 25.86 -11.29
CA VAL A 191 17.83 26.53 -12.34
C VAL A 191 19.32 26.21 -12.25
N ASP A 192 19.84 26.00 -11.03
CA ASP A 192 21.27 25.80 -10.79
C ASP A 192 21.69 24.35 -11.03
N THR A 193 20.91 23.38 -10.53
CA THR A 193 21.21 21.94 -10.67
C THR A 193 20.64 21.33 -11.95
N ASN A 194 19.65 22.00 -12.55
CA ASN A 194 18.86 21.47 -13.66
C ASN A 194 18.11 20.17 -13.33
N GLU A 195 17.92 19.87 -12.04
CA GLU A 195 17.15 18.73 -11.55
C GLU A 195 15.68 19.11 -11.32
N GLU A 196 14.79 18.15 -11.51
CA GLU A 196 13.37 18.32 -11.22
C GLU A 196 13.10 18.06 -9.74
N GLU A 197 12.51 19.04 -9.04
CA GLU A 197 12.24 18.98 -7.61
C GLU A 197 10.74 19.02 -7.32
N ARG A 198 10.29 18.24 -6.34
CA ARG A 198 8.90 18.23 -5.86
C ARG A 198 8.67 19.31 -4.81
N MET A 199 7.60 20.06 -4.96
CA MET A 199 7.15 21.14 -4.08
C MET A 199 5.98 20.69 -3.21
N ALA A 200 5.90 21.20 -1.98
CA ALA A 200 4.84 20.83 -1.04
C ALA A 200 3.47 21.35 -1.47
N SER A 201 3.43 22.39 -2.32
CA SER A 201 2.19 22.95 -2.85
C SER A 201 2.43 23.70 -4.16
N LYS A 202 1.34 23.89 -4.91
CA LYS A 202 1.30 24.77 -6.08
C LYS A 202 1.81 26.17 -5.76
N GLN A 203 1.41 26.72 -4.61
CA GLN A 203 1.79 28.06 -4.16
C GLN A 203 3.30 28.16 -3.94
N GLN A 204 3.91 27.15 -3.31
CA GLN A 204 5.36 27.11 -3.10
C GLN A 204 6.09 27.04 -4.44
N ARG A 205 5.66 26.14 -5.35
CA ARG A 205 6.26 26.04 -6.68
C ARG A 205 6.18 27.36 -7.44
N ASP A 206 4.99 27.94 -7.53
CA ASP A 206 4.75 29.16 -8.31
C ASP A 206 5.53 30.35 -7.73
N LEU A 207 5.74 30.39 -6.41
CA LEU A 207 6.62 31.36 -5.74
C LEU A 207 8.08 31.18 -6.17
N LEU A 208 8.60 29.96 -6.17
CA LEU A 208 9.99 29.67 -6.55
C LEU A 208 10.25 29.95 -8.04
N VAL A 209 9.28 29.64 -8.89
CA VAL A 209 9.32 30.00 -10.32
C VAL A 209 9.32 31.52 -10.49
N ARG A 210 8.47 32.25 -9.77
CA ARG A 210 8.47 33.73 -9.79
C ARG A 210 9.76 34.33 -9.26
N ALA A 211 10.36 33.70 -8.25
CA ALA A 211 11.67 34.06 -7.71
C ALA A 211 12.84 33.71 -8.64
N LYS A 212 12.58 33.04 -9.77
CA LYS A 212 13.58 32.58 -10.77
C LYS A 212 14.61 31.59 -10.24
N THR A 213 14.36 30.97 -9.08
CA THR A 213 15.18 29.85 -8.59
C THR A 213 14.78 28.53 -9.26
N HIS A 214 13.55 28.46 -9.79
CA HIS A 214 13.03 27.31 -10.53
C HIS A 214 12.43 27.73 -11.88
N LYS A 215 12.34 26.77 -12.80
CA LYS A 215 11.73 26.89 -14.13
C LYS A 215 10.87 25.66 -14.43
N ASN A 216 10.15 25.67 -15.55
CA ASN A 216 9.37 24.51 -16.05
C ASN A 216 8.42 23.89 -14.99
N PRO A 217 7.39 24.62 -14.52
CA PRO A 217 6.43 24.05 -13.59
C PRO A 217 5.64 22.92 -14.28
N VAL A 218 5.55 21.78 -13.61
CA VAL A 218 4.79 20.61 -14.07
C VAL A 218 3.86 20.13 -12.95
N ASP A 219 2.62 19.81 -13.31
CA ASP A 219 1.68 19.06 -12.45
C ASP A 219 1.78 17.59 -12.87
N LYS A 220 2.11 16.69 -11.94
CA LYS A 220 2.12 15.24 -12.17
C LYS A 220 1.02 14.60 -11.36
N GLN A 221 0.31 13.63 -11.92
CA GLN A 221 -0.61 12.80 -11.15
C GLN A 221 0.14 11.56 -10.65
N THR A 222 -0.06 11.20 -9.38
CA THR A 222 0.41 9.91 -8.88
C THR A 222 -0.39 8.77 -9.51
N GLU A 223 0.15 7.57 -9.44
CA GLU A 223 -0.59 6.37 -9.79
C GLU A 223 -1.83 6.19 -8.91
N SER A 224 -2.84 5.51 -9.47
CA SER A 224 -4.04 5.11 -8.74
C SER A 224 -3.72 3.99 -7.75
N ARG A 225 -4.28 4.08 -6.55
CA ARG A 225 -4.30 3.00 -5.55
C ARG A 225 -5.45 2.01 -5.79
N LEU A 226 -6.37 2.32 -6.71
CA LEU A 226 -7.52 1.45 -6.97
C LEU A 226 -7.12 0.02 -7.38
N PRO A 227 -6.14 -0.21 -8.27
CA PRO A 227 -5.69 -1.56 -8.60
C PRO A 227 -5.17 -2.34 -7.39
N GLU A 228 -4.41 -1.68 -6.51
CA GLU A 228 -3.91 -2.29 -5.28
C GLU A 228 -5.05 -2.64 -4.31
N ILE A 229 -6.01 -1.73 -4.13
CA ILE A 229 -7.21 -1.97 -3.31
C ILE A 229 -7.98 -3.19 -3.82
N VAL A 230 -8.25 -3.23 -5.13
CA VAL A 230 -8.99 -4.31 -5.78
C VAL A 230 -8.24 -5.64 -5.68
N LYS A 231 -6.91 -5.60 -5.89
CA LYS A 231 -6.03 -6.76 -5.66
C LYS A 231 -6.17 -7.27 -4.24
N ASN A 232 -6.08 -6.39 -3.24
CA ASN A 232 -6.19 -6.79 -1.84
C ASN A 232 -7.56 -7.38 -1.49
N ILE A 233 -8.66 -6.81 -1.99
CA ILE A 233 -10.01 -7.37 -1.85
C ILE A 233 -10.07 -8.79 -2.46
N ALA A 234 -9.57 -8.95 -3.69
CA ALA A 234 -9.58 -10.24 -4.38
C ALA A 234 -8.73 -11.30 -3.67
N LEU A 235 -7.58 -10.91 -3.11
CA LEU A 235 -6.73 -11.78 -2.29
C LEU A 235 -7.43 -12.21 -0.99
N ILE A 236 -8.09 -11.28 -0.30
CA ILE A 236 -8.86 -11.59 0.90
C ILE A 236 -9.95 -12.62 0.59
N TYR A 237 -10.76 -12.38 -0.45
CA TYR A 237 -11.82 -13.31 -0.82
C TYR A 237 -11.27 -14.66 -1.29
N THR A 238 -10.17 -14.68 -2.04
CA THR A 238 -9.49 -15.94 -2.43
C THR A 238 -9.05 -16.73 -1.20
N GLN A 239 -8.48 -16.06 -0.20
CA GLN A 239 -8.07 -16.70 1.06
C GLN A 239 -9.25 -17.21 1.88
N GLN A 240 -10.40 -16.55 1.82
CA GLN A 240 -11.65 -16.99 2.43
C GLN A 240 -12.34 -18.12 1.64
N GLY A 241 -11.86 -18.45 0.43
CA GLY A 241 -12.46 -19.44 -0.46
C GLY A 241 -13.59 -18.89 -1.35
N ASP A 242 -13.90 -17.60 -1.23
CA ASP A 242 -14.97 -16.89 -1.95
C ASP A 242 -14.50 -16.40 -3.33
N LYS A 243 -14.14 -17.33 -4.22
CA LYS A 243 -13.60 -17.03 -5.57
C LYS A 243 -14.53 -16.13 -6.40
N ASP A 244 -15.85 -16.30 -6.26
CA ASP A 244 -16.84 -15.52 -7.01
C ASP A 244 -16.81 -14.05 -6.61
N LYS A 245 -16.67 -13.73 -5.31
CA LYS A 245 -16.56 -12.34 -4.84
C LYS A 245 -15.24 -11.71 -5.26
N ALA A 246 -14.16 -12.49 -5.32
CA ALA A 246 -12.87 -12.00 -5.83
C ALA A 246 -12.98 -11.55 -7.29
N LEU A 247 -13.62 -12.37 -8.15
CA LEU A 247 -13.85 -12.04 -9.55
C LEU A 247 -14.83 -10.87 -9.73
N GLU A 248 -15.90 -10.81 -8.91
CA GLU A 248 -16.87 -9.72 -8.95
C GLU A 248 -16.23 -8.37 -8.64
N ALA A 249 -15.40 -8.29 -7.59
CA ALA A 249 -14.71 -7.06 -7.21
C ALA A 249 -13.81 -6.52 -8.34
N ILE A 250 -13.08 -7.40 -9.03
CA ILE A 250 -12.22 -7.02 -10.16
C ILE A 250 -13.07 -6.59 -11.37
N LYS A 251 -14.12 -7.34 -11.69
CA LYS A 251 -15.01 -7.03 -12.82
C LYS A 251 -15.68 -5.66 -12.65
N GLU A 252 -16.12 -5.34 -11.45
CA GLU A 252 -16.71 -4.04 -11.15
C GLU A 252 -15.68 -2.90 -11.30
N ALA A 253 -14.47 -3.08 -10.79
CA ALA A 253 -13.40 -2.10 -10.94
C ALA A 253 -13.04 -1.87 -12.42
N ARG A 254 -12.93 -2.94 -13.22
CA ARG A 254 -12.68 -2.85 -14.66
C ARG A 254 -13.83 -2.17 -15.40
N SER A 255 -15.08 -2.43 -14.99
CA SER A 255 -16.25 -1.78 -15.62
C SER A 255 -16.29 -0.27 -15.37
N SER A 256 -15.77 0.19 -14.22
CA SER A 256 -15.70 1.62 -13.89
C SER A 256 -14.43 2.29 -14.44
N ASN A 257 -13.37 1.53 -14.72
CA ASN A 257 -12.08 2.02 -15.20
C ASN A 257 -11.53 1.13 -16.34
N PRO A 258 -12.18 1.11 -17.52
CA PRO A 258 -11.86 0.16 -18.60
C PRO A 258 -10.48 0.37 -19.25
N ASP A 259 -9.88 1.54 -19.04
CA ASP A 259 -8.58 1.90 -19.61
C ASP A 259 -7.42 1.71 -18.63
N ASP A 260 -7.70 1.37 -17.35
CA ASP A 260 -6.66 1.11 -16.37
C ASP A 260 -6.07 -0.29 -16.58
N ILE A 261 -4.92 -0.34 -17.27
CA ILE A 261 -4.18 -1.57 -17.51
C ILE A 261 -3.82 -2.30 -16.20
N ASN A 262 -3.60 -1.60 -15.09
CA ASN A 262 -3.25 -2.24 -13.83
C ASN A 262 -4.41 -3.08 -13.26
N LEU A 263 -5.66 -2.73 -13.56
CA LEU A 263 -6.82 -3.56 -13.22
C LEU A 263 -6.89 -4.82 -14.08
N LEU A 264 -6.52 -4.72 -15.35
CA LEU A 264 -6.38 -5.87 -16.24
C LEU A 264 -5.29 -6.84 -15.74
N LEU A 265 -4.13 -6.31 -15.33
CA LEU A 265 -3.05 -7.10 -14.73
C LEU A 265 -3.46 -7.70 -13.39
N THR A 266 -4.26 -7.00 -12.60
CA THR A 266 -4.82 -7.51 -11.34
C THR A 266 -5.75 -8.71 -11.60
N GLU A 267 -6.60 -8.65 -12.62
CA GLU A 267 -7.43 -9.79 -13.03
C GLU A 267 -6.60 -10.98 -13.49
N ALA A 268 -5.58 -10.72 -14.31
CA ALA A 268 -4.69 -11.76 -14.80
C ALA A 268 -4.01 -12.49 -13.64
N ASN A 269 -3.46 -11.75 -12.68
CA ASN A 269 -2.83 -12.32 -11.50
C ASN A 269 -3.81 -13.16 -10.65
N LEU A 270 -5.09 -12.77 -10.57
CA LEU A 270 -6.10 -13.59 -9.92
C LEU A 270 -6.29 -14.92 -10.68
N TYR A 271 -6.35 -14.91 -12.02
CA TYR A 271 -6.47 -16.16 -12.77
C TYR A 271 -5.27 -17.10 -12.61
N ILE A 272 -4.06 -16.58 -12.39
CA ILE A 272 -2.91 -17.42 -12.02
C ILE A 272 -3.17 -18.13 -10.68
N GLN A 273 -3.65 -17.41 -9.67
CA GLN A 273 -3.99 -18.01 -8.36
C GLN A 273 -5.14 -19.01 -8.43
N LEU A 274 -6.04 -18.84 -9.40
CA LEU A 274 -7.13 -19.77 -9.68
C LEU A 274 -6.73 -20.91 -10.61
N GLU A 275 -5.45 -21.02 -11.00
CA GLU A 275 -4.89 -21.99 -11.95
C GLU A 275 -5.52 -21.92 -13.36
N GLN A 276 -6.14 -20.80 -13.71
CA GLN A 276 -6.79 -20.56 -15.01
C GLN A 276 -5.82 -19.88 -16.00
N LYS A 277 -4.74 -20.59 -16.33
CA LYS A 277 -3.62 -20.09 -17.16
C LYS A 277 -4.06 -19.59 -18.55
N ASP A 278 -5.07 -20.20 -19.16
CA ASP A 278 -5.59 -19.77 -20.46
C ASP A 278 -6.23 -18.38 -20.41
N LYS A 279 -6.95 -18.08 -19.31
CA LYS A 279 -7.55 -16.75 -19.12
C LYS A 279 -6.49 -15.70 -18.86
N PHE A 280 -5.47 -16.04 -18.07
CA PHE A 280 -4.30 -15.18 -17.91
C PHE A 280 -3.67 -14.82 -19.26
N ALA A 281 -3.40 -15.81 -20.10
CA ALA A 281 -2.78 -15.58 -21.41
C ALA A 281 -3.64 -14.67 -22.31
N ASN A 282 -4.97 -14.81 -22.28
CA ASN A 282 -5.87 -13.92 -23.02
C ASN A 282 -5.83 -12.47 -22.50
N LEU A 283 -5.81 -12.28 -21.18
CA LEU A 283 -5.72 -10.93 -20.60
C LEU A 283 -4.35 -10.29 -20.85
N MET A 284 -3.26 -11.07 -20.89
CA MET A 284 -1.95 -10.54 -21.27
C MET A 284 -1.92 -10.08 -22.73
N LYS A 285 -2.60 -10.79 -23.63
CA LYS A 285 -2.76 -10.32 -25.02
C LYS A 285 -3.54 -9.01 -25.09
N GLU A 286 -4.63 -8.88 -24.33
CA GLU A 286 -5.37 -7.61 -24.20
C GLU A 286 -4.48 -6.50 -23.61
N ALA A 287 -3.62 -6.83 -22.64
CA ALA A 287 -2.71 -5.86 -22.03
C ALA A 287 -1.66 -5.37 -23.05
N ILE A 288 -1.16 -6.27 -23.91
CA ILE A 288 -0.22 -5.96 -25.00
C ILE A 288 -0.86 -5.03 -26.03
N GLU A 289 -2.17 -5.16 -26.32
CA GLU A 289 -2.86 -4.23 -27.20
C GLU A 289 -2.91 -2.80 -26.64
N LYS A 290 -2.95 -2.67 -25.30
CA LYS A 290 -2.96 -1.38 -24.60
C LYS A 290 -1.56 -0.79 -24.38
N ASP A 291 -0.56 -1.65 -24.16
CA ASP A 291 0.82 -1.26 -23.85
C ASP A 291 1.82 -2.18 -24.59
N PRO A 292 1.97 -1.99 -25.92
CA PRO A 292 2.76 -2.90 -26.76
C PRO A 292 4.27 -2.78 -26.57
N ASP A 293 4.74 -1.79 -25.80
CA ASP A 293 6.17 -1.56 -25.56
C ASP A 293 6.62 -2.03 -24.17
N ASN A 294 5.71 -2.62 -23.39
CA ASN A 294 6.02 -3.09 -22.05
C ASN A 294 6.61 -4.51 -22.06
N PRO A 295 7.92 -4.67 -21.78
CA PRO A 295 8.60 -5.96 -21.84
C PRO A 295 8.03 -6.97 -20.84
N THR A 296 7.47 -6.50 -19.72
CA THR A 296 6.93 -7.35 -18.65
C THR A 296 5.74 -8.18 -19.12
N LEU A 297 4.92 -7.66 -20.04
CA LEU A 297 3.75 -8.38 -20.55
C LEU A 297 4.16 -9.59 -21.40
N TYR A 298 5.18 -9.41 -22.25
CA TYR A 298 5.76 -10.48 -23.05
C TYR A 298 6.49 -11.49 -22.15
N PHE A 299 7.28 -11.01 -21.19
CA PHE A 299 7.95 -11.88 -20.22
C PHE A 299 6.95 -12.79 -19.49
N ASN A 300 5.84 -12.23 -19.01
CA ASN A 300 4.79 -12.98 -18.33
C ASN A 300 4.13 -14.05 -19.21
N LEU A 301 3.93 -13.77 -20.51
CA LEU A 301 3.50 -14.78 -21.49
C LEU A 301 4.58 -15.85 -21.71
N GLY A 302 5.86 -15.48 -21.69
CA GLY A 302 6.97 -16.42 -21.74
C GLY A 302 6.95 -17.40 -20.56
N VAL A 303 6.76 -16.88 -19.35
CA VAL A 303 6.67 -17.68 -18.12
C VAL A 303 5.54 -18.69 -18.19
N ILE A 304 4.33 -18.24 -18.54
CA ILE A 304 3.18 -19.13 -18.55
C ILE A 304 3.28 -20.23 -19.62
N ASN A 305 3.85 -19.92 -20.79
CA ASN A 305 4.09 -20.91 -21.84
C ASN A 305 5.16 -21.92 -21.43
N ALA A 306 6.24 -21.47 -20.78
CA ALA A 306 7.28 -22.37 -20.28
C ALA A 306 6.71 -23.35 -19.25
N GLU A 307 5.87 -22.89 -18.33
CA GLU A 307 5.20 -23.74 -17.34
C GLU A 307 4.21 -24.74 -17.97
N GLN A 308 3.67 -24.43 -19.14
CA GLN A 308 2.78 -25.33 -19.90
C GLN A 308 3.55 -26.30 -20.81
N GLY A 309 4.88 -26.19 -20.89
CA GLY A 309 5.72 -26.99 -21.80
C GLY A 309 5.76 -26.49 -23.25
N ASN A 310 5.19 -25.31 -23.50
CA ASN A 310 5.20 -24.65 -24.81
C ASN A 310 6.54 -23.91 -24.99
N PHE A 311 7.62 -24.66 -25.13
CA PHE A 311 9.00 -24.14 -25.08
C PHE A 311 9.31 -23.13 -26.20
N GLU A 312 8.83 -23.36 -27.42
CA GLU A 312 9.10 -22.46 -28.55
C GLU A 312 8.33 -21.14 -28.41
N GLU A 313 7.07 -21.19 -28.01
CA GLU A 313 6.27 -20.00 -27.73
C GLU A 313 6.88 -19.20 -26.57
N ALA A 314 7.30 -19.87 -25.50
CA ALA A 314 7.94 -19.23 -24.37
C ALA A 314 9.20 -18.46 -24.79
N LYS A 315 10.06 -19.12 -25.58
CA LYS A 315 11.27 -18.51 -26.13
C LYS A 315 10.94 -17.27 -26.96
N GLY A 316 9.99 -17.36 -27.88
CA GLY A 316 9.58 -16.23 -28.72
C GLY A 316 9.09 -15.03 -27.91
N TYR A 317 8.31 -15.26 -26.85
CA TYR A 317 7.87 -14.17 -25.97
C TYR A 317 9.01 -13.53 -25.17
N TYR A 318 9.95 -14.32 -24.65
CA TYR A 318 11.13 -13.75 -23.99
C TYR A 318 12.03 -12.97 -24.95
N GLU A 319 12.17 -13.42 -26.19
CA GLU A 319 12.92 -12.71 -27.23
C GLU A 319 12.28 -11.34 -27.54
N ILE A 320 10.94 -11.28 -27.63
CA ILE A 320 10.24 -10.00 -27.78
C ILE A 320 10.46 -9.10 -26.56
N ALA A 321 10.41 -9.65 -25.34
CA ALA A 321 10.64 -8.86 -24.12
C ALA A 321 12.02 -8.17 -24.12
N VAL A 322 13.08 -8.87 -24.55
CA VAL A 322 14.43 -8.27 -24.64
C VAL A 322 14.63 -7.39 -25.87
N GLU A 323 13.77 -7.51 -26.89
CA GLU A 323 13.69 -6.54 -27.98
C GLU A 323 13.08 -5.21 -27.51
N LYS A 324 12.03 -5.28 -26.68
CA LYS A 324 11.38 -4.11 -26.08
C LYS A 324 12.26 -3.40 -25.05
N ASP A 325 12.97 -4.16 -24.23
CA ASP A 325 13.97 -3.63 -23.31
C ASP A 325 15.24 -4.50 -23.33
N PRO A 326 16.31 -4.04 -24.01
CA PRO A 326 17.59 -4.73 -24.05
C PRO A 326 18.30 -4.90 -22.70
N ASN A 327 17.82 -4.24 -21.63
CA ASN A 327 18.33 -4.38 -20.26
C ASN A 327 17.44 -5.26 -19.37
N TYR A 328 16.40 -5.91 -19.92
CA TYR A 328 15.45 -6.74 -19.18
C TYR A 328 16.08 -8.09 -18.78
N LYS A 329 16.88 -8.07 -17.71
CA LYS A 329 17.72 -9.18 -17.23
C LYS A 329 16.93 -10.48 -17.00
N GLU A 330 15.72 -10.36 -16.47
CA GLU A 330 14.82 -11.46 -16.13
C GLU A 330 14.49 -12.33 -17.35
N SER A 331 14.26 -11.72 -18.52
CA SER A 331 14.01 -12.47 -19.76
C SER A 331 15.26 -13.19 -20.26
N TYR A 332 16.45 -12.61 -20.13
CA TYR A 332 17.69 -13.31 -20.48
C TYR A 332 17.96 -14.51 -19.56
N LEU A 333 17.65 -14.37 -18.26
CA LEU A 333 17.76 -15.48 -17.30
C LEU A 333 16.83 -16.63 -17.69
N ASN A 334 15.57 -16.32 -18.01
CA ASN A 334 14.62 -17.34 -18.42
C ASN A 334 14.95 -17.94 -19.79
N LEU A 335 15.48 -17.17 -20.75
CA LEU A 335 15.97 -17.70 -22.03
C LEU A 335 17.10 -18.71 -21.83
N ALA A 336 18.12 -18.35 -21.05
CA ALA A 336 19.24 -19.23 -20.75
C ALA A 336 18.76 -20.50 -20.02
N SER A 337 17.89 -20.34 -19.01
CA SER A 337 17.33 -21.45 -18.25
C SER A 337 16.48 -22.39 -19.11
N LEU A 338 15.64 -21.84 -20.00
CA LEU A 338 14.76 -22.61 -20.89
C LEU A 338 15.54 -23.45 -21.91
N ILE A 339 16.68 -22.93 -22.38
CA ILE A 339 17.58 -23.65 -23.27
C ILE A 339 18.31 -24.76 -22.50
N LEU A 340 18.85 -24.42 -21.33
CA LEU A 340 19.63 -25.36 -20.51
C LEU A 340 18.76 -26.45 -19.90
N SER A 341 17.47 -26.22 -19.63
CA SER A 341 16.58 -27.26 -19.10
C SER A 341 16.38 -28.44 -20.06
N GLN A 342 16.59 -28.23 -21.37
CA GLN A 342 16.55 -29.30 -22.38
C GLN A 342 17.76 -30.23 -22.30
N GLU A 343 18.80 -29.88 -21.53
CA GLU A 343 19.96 -30.74 -21.30
C GLU A 343 19.56 -32.04 -20.57
N THR A 344 18.62 -31.96 -19.62
CA THR A 344 18.25 -33.08 -18.75
C THR A 344 17.85 -34.31 -19.56
N GLU A 345 16.95 -34.17 -20.53
CA GLU A 345 16.51 -35.29 -21.38
C GLU A 345 17.67 -35.88 -22.20
N ILE A 346 18.61 -35.03 -22.65
CA ILE A 346 19.78 -35.47 -23.41
C ILE A 346 20.71 -36.29 -22.52
N VAL A 347 20.99 -35.79 -21.31
CA VAL A 347 21.88 -36.46 -20.35
C VAL A 347 21.28 -37.77 -19.86
N ASP A 348 19.97 -37.80 -19.59
CA ASP A 348 19.26 -39.01 -19.20
C ASP A 348 19.33 -40.08 -20.31
N GLU A 349 19.14 -39.68 -21.57
CA GLU A 349 19.31 -40.60 -22.69
C GLU A 349 20.76 -41.08 -22.81
N MET A 350 21.75 -40.18 -22.67
CA MET A 350 23.18 -40.53 -22.72
C MET A 350 23.56 -41.55 -21.65
N ASN A 351 23.05 -41.40 -20.43
CA ASN A 351 23.33 -42.29 -19.30
C ASN A 351 22.72 -43.68 -19.47
N GLY A 352 21.66 -43.80 -20.28
CA GLY A 352 21.01 -45.08 -20.59
C GLY A 352 21.69 -45.90 -21.70
N LEU A 353 22.70 -45.34 -22.36
CA LEU A 353 23.38 -45.99 -23.48
C LEU A 353 24.35 -47.09 -23.03
N GLY A 354 24.38 -48.19 -23.80
CA GLY A 354 25.35 -49.27 -23.64
C GLY A 354 26.70 -48.95 -24.31
N THR A 355 27.51 -49.99 -24.55
CA THR A 355 28.85 -49.86 -25.17
C THR A 355 28.90 -50.38 -26.61
N SER A 356 27.74 -50.63 -27.24
CA SER A 356 27.72 -51.11 -28.63
C SER A 356 28.15 -50.01 -29.60
N LYS A 357 28.54 -50.39 -30.81
CA LYS A 357 28.87 -49.41 -31.87
C LYS A 357 27.71 -48.45 -32.15
N LYS A 358 26.46 -48.94 -32.06
CA LYS A 358 25.26 -48.11 -32.23
C LYS A 358 25.09 -47.12 -31.08
N ASP A 359 25.33 -47.57 -29.85
CA ASP A 359 25.23 -46.72 -28.65
C ASP A 359 26.28 -45.62 -28.68
N ASN A 360 27.54 -45.95 -29.03
CA ASN A 360 28.59 -44.94 -29.18
C ASN A 360 28.24 -43.89 -30.25
N ALA A 361 27.69 -44.30 -31.40
CA ALA A 361 27.23 -43.36 -32.41
C ALA A 361 26.05 -42.48 -31.94
N ARG A 362 25.14 -43.03 -31.13
CA ARG A 362 24.05 -42.26 -30.52
C ARG A 362 24.58 -41.26 -29.48
N TYR A 363 25.56 -41.67 -28.69
CA TYR A 363 26.24 -40.82 -27.71
C TYR A 363 26.87 -39.60 -28.39
N ASP A 364 27.57 -39.78 -29.51
CA ASP A 364 28.19 -38.67 -30.26
C ASP A 364 27.14 -37.66 -30.76
N VAL A 365 25.98 -38.14 -31.23
CA VAL A 365 24.86 -37.27 -31.64
C VAL A 365 24.29 -36.48 -30.47
N LEU A 366 24.07 -37.13 -29.32
CA LEU A 366 23.55 -36.48 -28.12
C LEU A 366 24.54 -35.47 -27.54
N LYS A 367 25.84 -35.80 -27.56
CA LYS A 367 26.92 -34.88 -27.18
C LYS A 367 26.89 -33.62 -28.05
N ALA A 368 26.81 -33.75 -29.38
CA ALA A 368 26.72 -32.60 -30.27
C ALA A 368 25.45 -31.76 -30.03
N LYS A 369 24.30 -32.40 -29.75
CA LYS A 369 23.07 -31.69 -29.37
C LYS A 369 23.24 -30.89 -28.08
N ARG A 370 23.85 -31.48 -27.05
CA ARG A 370 24.14 -30.82 -25.76
C ARG A 370 25.09 -29.64 -25.94
N GLU A 371 26.18 -29.81 -26.70
CA GLU A 371 27.11 -28.73 -27.01
C GLU A 371 26.43 -27.59 -27.79
N GLY A 372 25.49 -27.91 -28.69
CA GLY A 372 24.65 -26.94 -29.37
C GLY A 372 23.77 -26.11 -28.42
N LEU A 373 23.14 -26.75 -27.43
CA LEU A 373 22.37 -26.03 -26.39
C LEU A 373 23.25 -25.03 -25.65
N TYR A 374 24.43 -25.46 -25.21
CA TYR A 374 25.39 -24.60 -24.54
C TYR A 374 25.83 -23.42 -25.41
N GLN A 375 26.15 -23.66 -26.67
CA GLN A 375 26.50 -22.58 -27.59
C GLN A 375 25.36 -21.56 -27.74
N SER A 376 24.11 -22.03 -27.78
CA SER A 376 22.94 -21.16 -27.90
C SER A 376 22.59 -20.38 -26.63
N SER A 377 23.00 -20.84 -25.44
CA SER A 377 22.73 -20.12 -24.18
C SER A 377 23.79 -19.07 -23.83
N ILE A 378 25.03 -19.22 -24.33
CA ILE A 378 26.14 -18.28 -24.08
C ILE A 378 25.78 -16.81 -24.34
N PRO A 379 25.15 -16.43 -25.49
CA PRO A 379 24.84 -15.03 -25.76
C PRO A 379 23.93 -14.40 -24.69
N TYR A 380 22.96 -15.16 -24.19
CA TYR A 380 22.05 -14.69 -23.14
C TYR A 380 22.76 -14.54 -21.79
N LEU A 381 23.62 -15.50 -21.43
CA LEU A 381 24.46 -15.42 -20.24
C LEU A 381 25.44 -14.24 -20.30
N GLN A 382 26.02 -13.96 -21.46
CA GLN A 382 26.87 -12.78 -21.66
C GLN A 382 26.10 -11.48 -21.54
N LYS A 383 24.85 -11.42 -22.03
CA LYS A 383 23.96 -10.26 -21.86
C LYS A 383 23.63 -10.00 -20.39
N ILE A 384 23.36 -11.05 -19.61
CA ILE A 384 23.18 -10.93 -18.15
C ILE A 384 24.41 -10.27 -17.52
N LEU A 385 25.62 -10.69 -17.90
CA LEU A 385 26.86 -10.12 -17.37
C LEU A 385 27.19 -8.72 -17.91
N ALA A 386 26.62 -8.30 -19.04
CA ALA A 386 26.72 -6.93 -19.51
C ALA A 386 25.83 -5.98 -18.69
N ILE A 387 24.67 -6.48 -18.22
CA ILE A 387 23.75 -5.74 -17.35
C ILE A 387 24.24 -5.76 -15.90
N ASP A 388 24.71 -6.92 -15.44
CA ASP A 388 25.14 -7.18 -14.06
C ASP A 388 26.44 -7.98 -14.07
N ALA A 389 27.56 -7.25 -14.09
CA ALA A 389 28.90 -7.82 -14.26
C ALA A 389 29.32 -8.83 -13.18
N ASN A 390 28.67 -8.80 -12.03
CA ASN A 390 28.97 -9.64 -10.87
C ASN A 390 27.87 -10.67 -10.60
N TYR A 391 26.98 -10.94 -11.57
CA TYR A 391 25.94 -11.95 -11.43
C TYR A 391 26.55 -13.37 -11.38
N ILE A 392 26.75 -13.86 -10.15
CA ILE A 392 27.50 -15.08 -9.84
C ILE A 392 26.97 -16.32 -10.56
N ASP A 393 25.64 -16.47 -10.67
CA ASP A 393 25.06 -17.67 -11.26
C ASP A 393 25.33 -17.76 -12.77
N ALA A 394 25.32 -16.63 -13.49
CA ALA A 394 25.68 -16.61 -14.91
C ALA A 394 27.18 -16.88 -15.11
N LEU A 395 28.04 -16.36 -14.23
CA LEU A 395 29.48 -16.67 -14.25
C LEU A 395 29.72 -18.17 -14.02
N LYS A 396 29.12 -18.77 -12.99
CA LYS A 396 29.26 -20.21 -12.72
C LYS A 396 28.78 -21.06 -13.89
N THR A 397 27.64 -20.68 -14.48
CA THR A 397 27.06 -21.37 -15.62
C THR A 397 27.98 -21.28 -16.85
N LEU A 398 28.48 -20.09 -17.18
CA LEU A 398 29.43 -19.89 -18.29
C LEU A 398 30.74 -20.65 -18.06
N MET A 399 31.26 -20.66 -16.83
CA MET A 399 32.46 -21.43 -16.50
C MET A 399 32.25 -22.92 -16.80
N ASN A 400 31.14 -23.51 -16.36
CA ASN A 400 30.84 -24.92 -16.62
C ASN A 400 30.67 -25.21 -18.12
N ILE A 401 29.99 -24.31 -18.85
CA ILE A 401 29.80 -24.41 -20.30
C ILE A 401 31.15 -24.35 -21.02
N TYR A 402 32.00 -23.36 -20.75
CA TYR A 402 33.29 -23.23 -21.41
C TYR A 402 34.22 -24.41 -21.11
N GLY A 403 34.17 -24.94 -19.88
CA GLY A 403 34.90 -26.16 -19.52
C GLY A 403 34.45 -27.36 -20.35
N THR A 404 33.14 -27.51 -20.56
CA THR A 404 32.58 -28.61 -21.35
C THR A 404 32.87 -28.48 -22.84
N LEU A 405 32.85 -27.25 -23.38
CA LEU A 405 33.17 -26.96 -24.78
C LEU A 405 34.69 -26.95 -25.07
N GLY A 406 35.55 -27.08 -24.05
CA GLY A 406 37.01 -27.02 -24.21
C GLY A 406 37.57 -25.60 -24.47
N GLU A 407 36.78 -24.57 -24.18
CA GLU A 407 37.12 -23.15 -24.34
C GLU A 407 38.00 -22.68 -23.16
N ASN A 408 39.21 -23.24 -23.05
CA ASN A 408 40.09 -23.13 -21.88
C ASN A 408 40.45 -21.69 -21.48
N GLU A 409 40.62 -20.79 -22.46
CA GLU A 409 40.93 -19.38 -22.18
C GLU A 409 39.75 -18.67 -21.53
N LYS A 410 38.55 -18.80 -22.09
CA LYS A 410 37.31 -18.23 -21.55
C LYS A 410 36.95 -18.84 -20.20
N PHE A 411 37.17 -20.16 -20.04
CA PHE A 411 37.03 -20.84 -18.76
C PHE A 411 37.88 -20.17 -17.67
N LYS A 412 39.17 -19.95 -17.97
CA LYS A 412 40.11 -19.32 -17.04
C LYS A 412 39.70 -17.89 -16.71
N GLU A 413 39.30 -17.10 -17.70
CA GLU A 413 38.83 -15.72 -17.51
C GLU A 413 37.66 -15.65 -16.52
N ILE A 414 36.62 -16.47 -16.73
CA ILE A 414 35.44 -16.48 -15.85
C ILE A 414 35.79 -16.98 -14.45
N LYS A 415 36.66 -17.98 -14.34
CA LYS A 415 37.15 -18.50 -13.06
C LYS A 415 37.88 -17.42 -12.26
N ASP A 416 38.76 -16.67 -12.91
CA ASP A 416 39.52 -15.58 -12.26
C ASP A 416 38.58 -14.45 -11.82
N ARG A 417 37.55 -14.12 -12.63
CA ARG A 417 36.49 -13.18 -12.24
C ARG A 417 35.70 -13.63 -11.01
N LEU A 418 35.29 -14.89 -10.94
CA LEU A 418 34.58 -15.45 -9.78
C LEU A 418 35.44 -15.34 -8.51
N ALA A 419 36.72 -15.72 -8.59
CA ALA A 419 37.64 -15.65 -7.47
C ALA A 419 37.89 -14.21 -6.96
N ALA A 420 37.74 -13.21 -7.82
CA ALA A 420 37.87 -11.79 -7.46
C ALA A 420 36.63 -11.23 -6.75
N ILE A 421 35.44 -11.82 -6.96
CA ILE A 421 34.19 -11.42 -6.29
C ILE A 421 34.10 -12.02 -4.88
N GLU A 422 34.71 -13.19 -4.67
CA GLU A 422 34.68 -13.92 -3.39
C GLU A 422 35.74 -13.43 -2.36
N GLN A 423 36.63 -12.53 -2.76
CA GLN A 423 37.62 -11.86 -1.90
C GLN A 423 37.11 -10.50 -1.42
#